data_AF-A0A1I7L0M0-F1
#
_entry.id   AF-A0A1I7L0M0-F1
#
_cell.length_a   1.000
_cell.length_b   1.000
_cell.length_c   1.000
_cell.angle_alpha   90.00
_cell.angle_beta   90.00
_cell.angle_gamma   90.00
#
_symmetry.space_group_name_H-M   'P 1'
#
loop_
_entity.id
_entity.type
_entity.pdbx_description
1 polymer ?
#
loop_
_entity_poly.entity_id
_entity_poly.type
_entity_poly.pdbx_seq_one_letter_code
_entity_poly.pdbx_strand_id
1 'polypeptide(L)'
;MSNTREHHTTVSELGFTVMTEDLPILNVYRGDWVLTGEGDPPPNYWVVTLDGKGIPYTGHASPQELLALAKREGLPYAYAAPYGRYVEGRDDKIQLHEWIRDHRKKMRPM
;
A
#
# COMPACT_ATOMS: atom_id res chain seq x y z
N MET A 1 -34.46 -3.16 8.02
CA MET A 1 -33.51 -2.91 6.92
C MET A 1 -32.21 -2.45 7.55
N SER A 2 -31.28 -3.37 7.79
CA SER A 2 -29.99 -3.04 8.39
C SER A 2 -29.14 -2.38 7.31
N ASN A 3 -28.98 -1.07 7.43
CA ASN A 3 -28.07 -0.30 6.58
C ASN A 3 -26.64 -0.66 7.03
N THR A 4 -26.09 -1.73 6.48
CA THR A 4 -24.68 -2.07 6.67
C THR A 4 -23.89 -1.01 5.92
N ARG A 5 -23.53 0.08 6.61
CA ARG A 5 -22.45 0.95 6.12
C ARG A 5 -21.21 0.07 6.14
N GLU A 6 -20.84 -0.47 4.98
CA GLU A 6 -19.51 -1.01 4.78
C GLU A 6 -18.55 0.15 5.06
N HIS A 7 -17.90 0.11 6.22
CA HIS A 7 -16.92 1.11 6.61
C HIS A 7 -15.60 0.76 5.93
N HIS A 8 -15.52 1.01 4.62
CA HIS A 8 -14.28 0.85 3.87
C HIS A 8 -13.25 1.78 4.48
N THR A 9 -12.28 1.22 5.21
CA THR A 9 -11.15 2.01 5.68
C THR A 9 -10.33 2.37 4.45
N THR A 10 -10.32 3.66 4.10
CA THR A 10 -9.58 4.13 2.94
C THR A 10 -8.09 4.02 3.20
N VAL A 11 -7.33 3.77 2.14
CA VAL A 11 -5.86 3.78 2.16
C VAL A 11 -5.31 5.06 2.82
N SER A 12 -5.94 6.20 2.55
CA SER A 12 -5.58 7.50 3.12
C SER A 12 -5.76 7.57 4.63
N GLU A 13 -6.81 6.95 5.18
CA GLU A 13 -7.07 6.92 6.63
C GLU A 13 -6.06 6.08 7.40
N LEU A 14 -5.35 5.19 6.70
CA LEU A 14 -4.33 4.32 7.26
C LEU A 14 -2.93 4.96 7.26
N GLY A 15 -2.82 6.21 6.81
CA GLY A 15 -1.58 6.98 6.83
C GLY A 15 -0.52 6.51 5.83
N PHE A 16 -0.91 5.75 4.79
CA PHE A 16 -0.01 5.33 3.71
C PHE A 16 -0.45 5.87 2.35
N THR A 17 0.36 5.67 1.33
CA THR A 17 0.10 6.15 -0.03
C THR A 17 0.34 5.05 -1.05
N VAL A 18 -0.58 4.91 -2.00
CA VAL A 18 -0.50 3.95 -3.12
C VAL A 18 -0.35 4.69 -4.45
N MET A 19 0.04 3.97 -5.50
CA MET A 19 0.02 4.55 -6.83
C MET A 19 -1.42 4.75 -7.31
N THR A 20 -1.64 5.84 -8.07
CA THR A 20 -2.95 6.11 -8.69
C THR A 20 -3.42 4.95 -9.58
N GLU A 21 -2.51 4.27 -10.28
CA GLU A 21 -2.82 3.12 -11.13
C GLU A 21 -3.28 1.87 -10.37
N ASP A 22 -3.01 1.79 -9.06
CA ASP A 22 -3.46 0.68 -8.21
C ASP A 22 -4.82 0.95 -7.57
N LEU A 23 -5.30 2.21 -7.57
CA LEU A 23 -6.61 2.56 -7.00
C LEU A 23 -7.77 1.76 -7.62
N PRO A 24 -7.85 1.52 -8.94
CA PRO A 24 -8.89 0.67 -9.51
C PRO A 24 -8.90 -0.73 -8.93
N ILE A 25 -7.72 -1.35 -8.70
CA ILE A 25 -7.58 -2.69 -8.13
C ILE A 25 -8.02 -2.70 -6.66
N LEU A 26 -7.69 -1.64 -5.93
CA LEU A 26 -8.03 -1.51 -4.51
C LEU A 26 -9.52 -1.28 -4.30
N ASN A 27 -10.17 -0.57 -5.22
CA ASN A 27 -11.62 -0.40 -5.20
C ASN A 27 -12.40 -1.71 -5.44
N VAL A 28 -11.75 -2.76 -5.96
CA VAL A 28 -12.38 -4.09 -6.12
C VAL A 28 -12.21 -4.96 -4.87
N TYR A 29 -11.29 -4.60 -3.98
CA TYR A 29 -11.12 -5.29 -2.71
C TYR A 29 -12.34 -5.04 -1.83
N ARG A 30 -12.94 -6.11 -1.29
CA ARG A 30 -14.18 -6.03 -0.50
C ARG A 30 -13.95 -5.94 1.01
N GLY A 31 -12.71 -6.13 1.47
CA GLY A 31 -12.34 -5.99 2.88
C GLY A 31 -11.77 -4.61 3.20
N ASP A 32 -11.47 -4.40 4.47
CA ASP A 32 -10.73 -3.22 4.93
C ASP A 32 -9.22 -3.43 4.84
N TRP A 33 -8.47 -2.35 4.62
CA TRP A 33 -7.02 -2.36 4.81
C TRP A 33 -6.67 -1.94 6.24
N VAL A 34 -5.55 -2.43 6.76
CA VAL A 34 -4.99 -2.03 8.06
C VAL A 34 -3.47 -1.93 7.99
N LEU A 35 -2.89 -1.08 8.85
CA LEU A 35 -1.44 -0.99 9.02
C LEU A 35 -0.98 -2.04 10.05
N THR A 36 0.05 -2.82 9.71
CA THR A 36 0.63 -3.82 10.63
C THR A 36 1.66 -3.20 11.56
N GLY A 37 1.84 -3.76 12.75
CA GLY A 37 2.86 -3.35 13.71
C GLY A 37 2.30 -2.65 14.95
N GLU A 38 3.11 -2.59 16.01
CA GLU A 38 2.72 -2.04 17.31
C GLU A 38 3.31 -0.64 17.55
N GLY A 39 2.58 0.19 18.31
CA GLY A 39 2.99 1.55 18.67
C GLY A 39 2.59 2.60 17.62
N ASP A 40 3.12 3.82 17.77
CA ASP A 40 2.89 4.90 16.83
C ASP A 40 3.73 4.71 15.55
N PRO A 41 3.20 5.04 14.36
CA PRO A 41 3.98 5.00 13.14
C PRO A 41 5.10 6.04 13.21
N PRO A 42 6.35 5.67 12.92
CA PRO A 42 7.44 6.61 12.94
C PRO A 42 7.32 7.60 11.75
N PRO A 43 7.93 8.79 11.83
CA PRO A 43 7.76 9.84 10.82
C PRO A 43 8.49 9.57 9.51
N ASN A 44 9.32 8.52 9.47
CA ASN A 44 10.01 8.08 8.26
C ASN A 44 9.18 7.04 7.51
N TYR A 45 9.32 7.06 6.19
CA TYR A 45 8.63 6.16 5.30
C TYR A 45 9.63 5.28 4.56
N TRP A 46 9.15 4.15 4.08
CA TRP A 46 9.83 3.33 3.11
C TRP A 46 8.93 3.10 1.89
N VAL A 47 9.54 2.69 0.79
CA VAL A 47 8.81 2.19 -0.37
C VAL A 47 8.74 0.68 -0.26
N VAL A 48 7.54 0.12 -0.28
CA VAL A 48 7.33 -1.32 -0.35
C VAL A 48 7.26 -1.73 -1.81
N THR A 49 8.10 -2.68 -2.19
CA THR A 49 8.16 -3.26 -3.53
C THR A 49 7.13 -4.36 -3.73
N LEU A 50 6.88 -4.73 -4.99
CA LEU A 50 5.92 -5.76 -5.39
C LEU A 50 6.27 -7.16 -4.86
N ASP A 51 7.52 -7.39 -4.46
CA ASP A 51 7.99 -8.61 -3.79
C ASP A 51 7.93 -8.51 -2.25
N GLY A 52 7.40 -7.40 -1.71
CA GLY A 52 7.23 -7.21 -0.26
C GLY A 52 8.45 -6.66 0.46
N LYS A 53 9.52 -6.30 -0.25
CA LYS A 53 10.69 -5.69 0.37
C LYS A 53 10.43 -4.21 0.68
N GLY A 54 10.73 -3.80 1.91
CA GLY A 54 10.78 -2.39 2.29
C GLY A 54 12.14 -1.79 1.92
N ILE A 55 12.16 -0.76 1.08
CA ILE A 55 13.35 0.01 0.73
C ILE A 55 13.31 1.30 1.53
N PRO A 56 14.16 1.46 2.56
CA PRO A 56 14.21 2.69 3.33
C PRO A 56 14.77 3.81 2.46
N TYR A 57 14.16 4.98 2.54
CA TYR A 57 14.73 6.20 1.99
C TYR A 57 15.02 7.14 3.15
N THR A 58 16.25 7.66 3.15
CA THR A 58 16.70 8.62 4.15
C THR A 58 16.22 10.02 3.78
N GLY A 59 15.60 10.73 4.73
CA GLY A 59 15.18 12.12 4.57
C GLY A 59 13.74 12.38 5.01
N HIS A 60 13.25 13.58 4.74
CA HIS A 60 11.87 14.03 5.03
C HIS A 60 11.02 14.10 3.75
N ALA A 61 11.21 13.17 2.82
CA ALA A 61 10.38 13.09 1.64
C ALA A 61 8.95 12.70 2.04
N SER A 62 7.96 13.39 1.50
CA SER A 62 6.57 12.97 1.57
C SER A 62 6.39 11.60 0.88
N PRO A 63 5.40 10.79 1.28
CA PRO A 63 5.12 9.50 0.64
C PRO A 63 4.98 9.58 -0.88
N GLN A 64 4.46 10.69 -1.40
CA GLN A 64 4.31 10.89 -2.83
C GLN A 64 5.65 11.18 -3.53
N GLU A 65 6.53 11.95 -2.90
CA GLU A 65 7.91 12.15 -3.39
C GLU A 65 8.70 10.84 -3.37
N LEU A 66 8.52 10.00 -2.36
CA LEU A 66 9.10 8.65 -2.29
C LEU A 66 8.69 7.77 -3.47
N LEU A 67 7.40 7.71 -3.79
CA LEU A 67 6.90 6.94 -4.93
C LEU A 67 7.41 7.50 -6.26
N ALA A 68 7.46 8.83 -6.41
CA ALA A 68 8.03 9.46 -7.60
C ALA A 68 9.53 9.16 -7.75
N LEU A 69 10.27 9.12 -6.64
CA LEU A 69 11.69 8.76 -6.62
C LEU A 69 11.91 7.29 -7.02
N ALA A 70 11.17 6.36 -6.40
CA ALA A 70 11.23 4.95 -6.75
C ALA A 70 10.87 4.70 -8.22
N LYS A 71 9.92 5.46 -8.78
CA LYS A 71 9.62 5.48 -10.22
C LYS A 71 10.80 5.87 -11.07
N ARG A 72 11.45 6.99 -10.71
CA ARG A 72 12.61 7.50 -11.43
C ARG A 72 13.79 6.52 -11.38
N GLU A 73 13.92 5.78 -10.29
CA GLU A 73 14.95 4.75 -10.09
C GLU A 73 14.61 3.41 -10.75
N GLY A 74 13.43 3.28 -11.37
CA GLY A 74 13.01 2.06 -12.08
C GLY A 74 12.73 0.87 -11.15
N LEU A 75 12.45 1.13 -9.87
CA LEU A 75 12.16 0.07 -8.91
C LEU A 75 10.78 -0.54 -9.16
N PRO A 76 10.57 -1.84 -8.87
CA PRO A 76 9.25 -2.45 -8.90
C PRO A 76 8.48 -2.14 -7.62
N TYR A 77 8.13 -0.87 -7.41
CA TYR A 77 7.42 -0.40 -6.21
C TYR A 77 5.90 -0.58 -6.29
N ALA A 78 5.25 -0.64 -5.13
CA ALA A 78 3.80 -0.77 -4.97
C ALA A 78 3.21 0.41 -4.19
N TYR A 79 3.70 0.67 -2.98
CA TYR A 79 3.17 1.71 -2.10
C TYR A 79 4.23 2.24 -1.14
N ALA A 80 3.97 3.38 -0.52
CA ALA A 80 4.79 3.96 0.53
C ALA A 80 4.06 3.85 1.87
N ALA A 81 4.74 3.35 2.89
CA ALA A 81 4.19 3.14 4.23
C ALA A 81 5.17 3.65 5.30
N PRO A 82 4.70 3.92 6.53
CA PRO A 82 5.60 4.23 7.63
C PRO A 82 6.62 3.11 7.82
N TYR A 83 7.81 3.46 8.29
CA TYR A 83 8.92 2.52 8.40
C TYR A 83 8.59 1.33 9.32
N GLY A 84 8.93 0.12 8.86
CA GLY A 84 8.65 -1.12 9.58
C GLY A 84 7.18 -1.54 9.55
N ARG A 85 6.34 -0.82 8.80
CA ARG A 85 4.90 -1.07 8.70
C ARG A 85 4.53 -1.56 7.32
N TYR A 86 3.63 -2.54 7.29
CA TYR A 86 3.03 -3.03 6.06
C TYR A 86 1.53 -2.78 6.08
N VAL A 87 0.91 -2.97 4.92
CA VAL A 87 -0.53 -2.85 4.79
C VAL A 87 -1.06 -4.23 4.46
N GLU A 88 -2.03 -4.68 5.23
CA GLU A 88 -2.68 -5.97 5.02
C GLU A 88 -4.21 -5.83 5.04
N GLY A 89 -4.88 -6.79 4.41
CA GLY A 89 -6.31 -6.95 4.53
C GLY A 89 -6.68 -7.31 5.96
N ARG A 90 -7.68 -6.62 6.52
CA ARG A 90 -8.15 -6.83 7.90
C ARG A 90 -8.56 -8.27 8.14
N ASP A 91 -9.32 -8.83 7.19
CA ASP A 91 -10.03 -10.10 7.34
C ASP A 91 -9.21 -11.30 6.88
N ASP A 92 -8.43 -11.15 5.80
CA ASP A 92 -7.69 -12.24 5.16
C ASP A 92 -6.17 -12.19 5.40
N LYS A 93 -5.66 -11.10 5.98
CA LYS A 93 -4.23 -10.86 6.24
C LYS A 93 -3.37 -10.86 4.98
N ILE A 94 -3.98 -10.70 3.81
CA ILE A 94 -3.25 -10.60 2.54
C ILE A 94 -2.51 -9.27 2.51
N GLN A 95 -1.23 -9.31 2.20
CA GLN A 95 -0.43 -8.10 2.11
C GLN A 95 -0.78 -7.30 0.84
N LEU A 96 -0.87 -5.99 0.96
CA LEU A 96 -1.26 -5.08 -0.12
C LEU A 96 -0.39 -5.24 -1.38
N HIS A 97 0.93 -5.42 -1.20
CA HIS A 97 1.84 -5.61 -2.33
C HIS A 97 1.56 -6.91 -3.09
N GLU A 98 1.11 -7.96 -2.40
CA GLU A 98 0.72 -9.23 -3.04
C GLU A 98 -0.55 -9.05 -3.86
N TRP A 99 -1.55 -8.36 -3.29
CA TRP A 99 -2.79 -8.06 -3.99
C TRP A 99 -2.55 -7.26 -5.28
N ILE A 100 -1.72 -6.21 -5.19
CA ILE A 100 -1.32 -5.38 -6.34
C ILE A 100 -0.56 -6.22 -7.37
N ARG A 101 0.46 -6.98 -6.94
CA ARG A 101 1.27 -7.83 -7.82
C ARG A 101 0.40 -8.81 -8.61
N ASP A 102 -0.50 -9.51 -7.93
CA ASP A 102 -1.28 -10.57 -8.54
C ASP A 102 -2.34 -10.02 -9.49
N HIS A 103 -2.91 -8.85 -9.22
CA HIS A 103 -3.77 -8.14 -10.17
C HIS A 103 -3.00 -7.60 -11.38
N ARG A 104 -1.82 -7.00 -11.18
CA ARG A 104 -0.99 -6.51 -12.29
C ARG A 104 -0.57 -7.64 -13.24
N LYS A 105 -0.29 -8.84 -12.72
CA LYS A 105 -0.04 -10.04 -13.54
C LYS A 105 -1.25 -10.44 -14.39
N LYS A 106 -2.48 -10.33 -13.86
CA LYS A 106 -3.71 -10.67 -14.58
C LYS A 106 -4.04 -9.66 -15.70
N MET A 107 -3.67 -8.38 -15.53
CA MET A 107 -3.96 -7.32 -16.51
C MET A 107 -2.92 -7.17 -17.62
N ARG A 108 -1.75 -7.80 -17.50
CA ARG A 108 -0.75 -7.85 -18.56
C ARG A 108 -0.71 -9.28 -19.13
N PRO A 109 -1.63 -9.65 -20.04
CA PRO A 109 -1.43 -10.87 -20.80
C PRO A 109 -0.12 -10.72 -21.58
N MET A 110 0.70 -11.77 -21.56
CA MET A 110 1.89 -11.88 -22.40
C MET A 110 1.56 -11.63 -23.87
#